data_AF-A0A2E4FXS4-F1
#
_entry.id   AF-A0A2E4FXS4-F1
#
_cell.length_a   1.000
_cell.length_b   1.000
_cell.length_c   1.000
_cell.angle_alpha   90.00
_cell.angle_beta   90.00
_cell.angle_gamma   90.00
#
_symmetry.space_group_name_H-M   'P 1'
#
loop_
_entity.id
_entity.type
_entity.pdbx_description
1 polymer ?
#
loop_
_entity_poly.entity_id
_entity_poly.type
_entity_poly.pdbx_seq_one_letter_code
_entity_poly.pdbx_strand_id
1 'polypeptide(L)'
;MRTYWIRLVVSYRWYAAGLLLVAGFAAWFGLAVVDQIRVVTDSIIAYQQGKPVSPTQPIVAFFFYKLGHPGMYFLNRLLDIRYKPRLLSQLVRDAYTQTVGHSLHWFESQLSGDVASKVADFQDGCMTILTAGFLALASVSAVGLSVVFLWRIHPVPAITLGVFILIYMPVLALLMAHQLKLQPIQCDGDGVFSDAHLSISATQLAVLL
;
A
#
# COMPACT_ATOMS: atom_id res chain seq x y z
N MET A 1 -23.08 2.59 -8.59
CA MET A 1 -21.75 2.85 -7.99
C MET A 1 -21.44 1.92 -6.81
N ARG A 2 -22.20 1.94 -5.70
CA ARG A 2 -21.90 1.11 -4.50
C ARG A 2 -21.83 -0.41 -4.78
N THR A 3 -22.73 -0.92 -5.61
CA THR A 3 -22.75 -2.34 -6.04
C THR A 3 -21.56 -2.73 -6.90
N TYR A 4 -20.98 -1.80 -7.66
CA TYR A 4 -19.79 -2.06 -8.49
C TYR A 4 -18.56 -2.28 -7.62
N TRP A 5 -18.31 -1.37 -6.66
CA TRP A 5 -17.20 -1.50 -5.71
C TRP A 5 -17.27 -2.78 -4.88
N ILE A 6 -18.46 -3.16 -4.42
CA ILE A 6 -18.64 -4.41 -3.67
C ILE A 6 -18.30 -5.62 -4.56
N ARG A 7 -18.77 -5.67 -5.81
CA ARG A 7 -18.42 -6.78 -6.73
C ARG A 7 -16.94 -6.84 -7.03
N LEU A 8 -16.31 -5.68 -7.25
CA LEU A 8 -14.87 -5.58 -7.47
C LEU A 8 -14.12 -6.16 -6.27
N VAL A 9 -14.39 -5.68 -5.04
CA VAL A 9 -13.74 -6.19 -3.83
C VAL A 9 -13.98 -7.70 -3.63
N VAL A 10 -15.21 -8.19 -3.84
CA VAL A 10 -15.54 -9.62 -3.71
C VAL A 10 -14.81 -10.49 -4.75
N SER A 11 -14.62 -9.98 -5.98
CA SER A 11 -13.85 -10.66 -7.03
C SER A 11 -12.39 -10.85 -6.63
N TYR A 12 -11.82 -9.87 -5.92
CA TYR A 12 -10.42 -9.86 -5.49
C TYR A 12 -10.19 -10.30 -4.05
N ARG A 13 -11.20 -10.90 -3.39
CA ARG A 13 -11.08 -11.37 -2.00
C ARG A 13 -9.92 -12.33 -1.76
N TRP A 14 -9.60 -13.17 -2.75
CA TRP A 14 -8.49 -14.13 -2.64
C TRP A 14 -7.13 -13.45 -2.74
N TYR A 15 -7.03 -12.39 -3.55
CA TYR A 15 -5.84 -11.57 -3.61
C TYR A 15 -5.64 -10.82 -2.28
N ALA A 16 -6.70 -10.20 -1.75
CA ALA A 16 -6.68 -9.55 -0.45
C ALA A 16 -6.29 -10.51 0.69
N ALA A 17 -6.89 -11.69 0.73
CA ALA A 17 -6.55 -12.73 1.71
C ALA A 17 -5.10 -13.21 1.55
N GLY A 18 -4.63 -13.39 0.32
CA GLY A 18 -3.24 -13.75 0.04
C GLY A 18 -2.25 -12.69 0.54
N LEU A 19 -2.52 -11.41 0.27
CA LEU A 19 -1.71 -10.29 0.76
C LEU A 19 -1.69 -10.23 2.29
N LEU A 20 -2.84 -10.40 2.93
CA LEU A 20 -2.95 -10.46 4.40
C LEU A 20 -2.14 -11.61 4.98
N LEU A 21 -2.23 -12.81 4.40
CA LEU A 21 -1.45 -13.97 4.83
C LEU A 21 0.04 -13.71 4.67
N VAL A 22 0.47 -13.21 3.51
CA VAL A 22 1.88 -12.88 3.24
C VAL A 22 2.40 -11.82 4.21
N ALA A 23 1.63 -10.77 4.48
CA ALA A 23 1.98 -9.74 5.45
C ALA A 23 2.07 -10.29 6.88
N GLY A 24 1.12 -11.13 7.29
CA GLY A 24 1.13 -11.78 8.59
C GLY A 24 2.32 -12.70 8.78
N PHE A 25 2.63 -13.54 7.78
CA PHE A 25 3.83 -14.37 7.80
C PHE A 25 5.11 -13.54 7.76
N ALA A 26 5.17 -12.46 6.99
CA ALA A 26 6.33 -11.58 6.95
C ALA A 26 6.60 -10.96 8.33
N ALA A 27 5.55 -10.41 8.96
CA ALA A 27 5.64 -9.88 10.32
C ALA A 27 6.09 -10.97 11.31
N TRP A 28 5.50 -12.16 11.23
CA TRP A 28 5.89 -13.30 12.06
C TRP A 28 7.36 -13.69 11.89
N PHE A 29 7.84 -13.85 10.65
CA PHE A 29 9.24 -14.16 10.38
C PHE A 29 10.17 -13.06 10.91
N GLY A 30 9.79 -11.79 10.73
CA GLY A 30 10.55 -10.65 11.27
C GLY A 30 10.71 -10.73 12.80
N LEU A 31 9.61 -11.01 13.50
CA LEU A 31 9.61 -11.16 14.96
C LEU A 31 10.36 -12.42 15.42
N ALA A 32 10.17 -13.55 14.73
CA ALA A 32 10.86 -14.79 15.02
C ALA A 32 12.38 -14.66 14.89
N VAL A 33 12.88 -13.88 13.93
CA VAL A 33 14.32 -13.60 13.80
C VAL A 33 14.87 -12.92 15.06
N VAL A 34 14.14 -11.96 15.64
CA VAL A 34 14.56 -11.27 16.87
C VAL A 34 14.62 -12.26 18.04
N ASP A 35 13.62 -13.11 18.19
CA ASP A 35 13.58 -14.13 19.24
C ASP A 35 14.70 -15.16 19.07
N GLN A 36 14.98 -15.60 17.83
CA GLN A 36 16.04 -16.56 17.55
C GLN A 36 17.44 -16.00 17.83
N ILE A 37 17.68 -14.70 17.71
CA ILE A 37 18.96 -14.09 18.13
C ILE A 37 19.20 -14.33 19.62
N ARG A 38 18.15 -14.17 20.45
CA ARG A 38 18.22 -14.46 21.88
C ARG A 38 18.50 -15.93 22.13
N VAL A 39 17.76 -16.84 21.49
CA VAL A 39 17.94 -18.30 21.65
C VAL A 39 19.35 -18.74 21.24
N VAL A 40 19.87 -18.23 20.12
CA VAL A 40 21.24 -18.52 19.67
C VAL A 40 22.25 -18.03 20.71
N THR A 41 22.09 -16.81 21.22
CA THR A 41 22.99 -16.24 22.23
C THR A 41 22.99 -17.07 23.51
N ASP A 42 21.81 -17.42 24.03
CA ASP A 42 21.65 -18.24 25.23
C ASP A 42 22.27 -19.63 25.04
N SER A 43 22.14 -20.23 23.85
CA SER A 43 22.74 -21.53 23.51
C SER A 43 24.27 -21.50 23.47
N ILE A 44 24.87 -20.41 22.96
CA ILE A 44 26.32 -20.23 22.92
C ILE A 44 26.88 -20.08 24.34
N ILE A 45 26.22 -19.26 25.17
CA ILE A 45 26.62 -19.06 26.58
C ILE A 45 26.51 -20.38 27.36
N ALA A 46 25.43 -21.13 27.18
CA ALA A 46 25.24 -22.43 27.84
C ALA A 46 26.31 -23.46 27.42
N TYR A 47 26.66 -23.49 26.13
CA TYR A 47 27.72 -24.34 25.61
C TYR A 47 29.09 -23.97 26.19
N GLN A 48 29.41 -22.68 26.30
CA GLN A 48 30.65 -22.20 26.94
C GLN A 48 30.73 -22.56 28.43
N GLN A 49 29.59 -22.66 29.11
CA GLN A 49 29.49 -23.09 30.51
C GLN A 49 29.58 -24.63 30.69
N GLY A 50 29.85 -25.39 29.62
CA GLY A 50 29.97 -26.85 29.67
C GLY A 50 28.65 -27.61 29.77
N LYS A 51 27.51 -26.95 29.53
CA LYS A 51 26.20 -27.64 29.46
C LYS A 51 26.10 -28.42 28.14
N PRO A 52 25.43 -29.59 28.12
CA PRO A 52 25.29 -30.44 26.93
C PRO A 52 24.22 -29.88 25.96
N VAL A 53 24.31 -28.60 25.61
CA VAL A 53 23.39 -27.93 24.68
C VAL A 53 24.16 -27.67 23.37
N SER A 54 23.73 -28.28 22.27
CA SER A 54 24.36 -28.03 20.97
C SER A 54 23.86 -26.71 20.38
N PRO A 55 24.74 -25.74 20.05
CA PRO A 55 24.35 -24.47 19.44
C PRO A 55 23.97 -24.60 17.96
N THR A 56 24.16 -25.77 17.34
CA THR A 56 23.94 -25.97 15.90
C THR A 56 22.47 -25.84 15.51
N GLN A 57 21.54 -26.38 16.31
CA GLN A 57 20.11 -26.36 16.00
C GLN A 57 19.52 -24.94 15.99
N PRO A 58 19.77 -24.07 17.01
CA PRO A 58 19.34 -22.67 16.97
C PRO A 58 19.90 -21.88 15.79
N ILE A 59 21.16 -22.13 15.40
CA ILE A 59 21.80 -21.43 14.28
C ILE A 59 21.10 -21.78 12.95
N VAL A 60 20.83 -23.07 12.72
CA VAL A 60 20.10 -23.50 11.50
C VAL A 60 18.69 -22.91 11.47
N ALA A 61 17.99 -22.91 12.61
CA ALA A 61 16.68 -22.29 12.72
C ALA A 61 16.74 -20.79 12.39
N PHE A 62 17.72 -20.06 12.93
CA PHE A 62 17.93 -18.64 12.64
C PHE A 62 18.07 -18.37 11.13
N PHE A 63 18.88 -19.15 10.40
CA PHE A 63 19.02 -18.99 8.96
C PHE A 63 17.69 -19.22 8.23
N PHE A 64 16.92 -20.23 8.63
CA PHE A 64 15.60 -20.51 8.06
C PHE A 64 14.64 -19.33 8.25
N TYR A 65 14.52 -18.80 9.48
CA TYR A 65 13.66 -17.64 9.76
C TYR A 65 14.14 -16.38 9.04
N LYS A 66 15.46 -16.18 8.94
CA LYS A 66 16.06 -15.03 8.25
C LYS A 66 15.77 -15.05 6.75
N LEU A 67 15.77 -16.22 6.12
CA LEU A 67 15.41 -16.39 4.71
C LEU A 67 13.90 -16.35 4.47
N GLY A 68 13.09 -16.74 5.46
CA GLY A 68 11.63 -16.70 5.38
C GLY A 68 11.07 -15.30 5.13
N HIS A 69 11.63 -14.27 5.80
CA HIS A 69 11.16 -12.89 5.64
C HIS A 69 11.30 -12.36 4.19
N PRO A 70 12.48 -12.40 3.53
CA PRO A 70 12.59 -12.12 2.09
C PRO A 70 11.70 -13.00 1.20
N GLY A 71 11.52 -14.27 1.56
CA GLY A 71 10.63 -15.20 0.84
C GLY A 71 9.19 -14.70 0.76
N MET A 72 8.70 -14.02 1.80
CA MET A 72 7.36 -13.43 1.79
C MET A 72 7.24 -12.27 0.79
N TYR A 73 8.27 -11.44 0.60
CA TYR A 73 8.25 -10.40 -0.44
C TYR A 73 8.21 -11.00 -1.85
N PHE A 74 8.89 -12.14 -2.06
CA PHE A 74 8.81 -12.86 -3.31
C PHE A 74 7.40 -13.39 -3.58
N LEU A 75 6.74 -13.97 -2.57
CA LEU A 75 5.34 -14.40 -2.68
C LEU A 75 4.38 -13.24 -2.95
N ASN A 76 4.59 -12.10 -2.30
CA ASN A 76 3.84 -10.87 -2.57
C ASN A 76 3.94 -10.48 -4.05
N ARG A 77 5.16 -10.47 -4.59
CA ARG A 77 5.41 -10.16 -5.99
C ARG A 77 4.76 -11.16 -6.95
N LEU A 78 4.72 -12.45 -6.59
CA LEU A 78 4.06 -13.48 -7.39
C LEU A 78 2.54 -13.29 -7.45
N LEU A 79 1.93 -12.91 -6.31
CA LEU A 79 0.51 -12.53 -6.28
C LEU A 79 0.23 -11.32 -7.16
N ASP A 80 1.06 -10.27 -7.05
CA ASP A 80 0.92 -9.06 -7.85
C ASP A 80 0.93 -9.35 -9.36
N ILE A 81 1.89 -10.14 -9.83
CA ILE A 81 2.02 -10.51 -11.25
C ILE A 81 0.77 -11.25 -11.75
N ARG A 82 0.15 -12.07 -10.89
CA ARG A 82 -1.03 -12.86 -11.29
C ARG A 82 -2.32 -12.05 -11.29
N TYR A 83 -2.52 -11.17 -10.31
CA TYR A 83 -3.81 -10.52 -10.07
C TYR A 83 -3.91 -9.10 -10.64
N LYS A 84 -2.82 -8.31 -10.62
CA LYS A 84 -2.86 -6.91 -11.10
C LYS A 84 -3.20 -6.79 -12.60
N PRO A 85 -2.63 -7.59 -13.53
CA PRO A 85 -2.98 -7.47 -14.94
C PRO A 85 -4.46 -7.77 -15.22
N ARG A 86 -5.03 -8.74 -14.50
CA ARG A 86 -6.45 -9.10 -14.62
C ARG A 86 -7.36 -7.97 -14.16
N LEU A 87 -7.02 -7.34 -13.04
CA LEU A 87 -7.73 -6.17 -12.51
C LEU A 87 -7.70 -4.99 -13.48
N LEU A 88 -6.51 -4.69 -13.99
CA LEU A 88 -6.33 -3.63 -14.97
C LEU A 88 -7.18 -3.88 -16.22
N SER A 89 -7.16 -5.11 -16.76
CA SER A 89 -7.97 -5.45 -17.93
C SER A 89 -9.49 -5.32 -17.70
N GLN A 90 -9.97 -5.62 -16.49
CA GLN A 90 -11.38 -5.46 -16.14
C GLN A 90 -11.77 -4.00 -16.00
N LEU A 91 -10.97 -3.20 -15.30
CA LEU A 91 -11.20 -1.76 -15.13
C LEU A 91 -11.27 -1.05 -16.49
N VAL A 92 -10.33 -1.35 -17.38
CA VAL A 92 -10.28 -0.79 -18.74
C VAL A 92 -11.51 -1.21 -19.53
N ARG A 93 -11.86 -2.50 -19.52
CA ARG A 93 -13.04 -3.01 -20.22
C ARG A 93 -14.33 -2.37 -19.73
N ASP A 94 -14.48 -2.23 -18.41
CA ASP A 94 -15.67 -1.64 -17.80
C ASP A 94 -15.78 -0.14 -18.12
N ALA A 95 -14.65 0.58 -18.12
CA ALA A 95 -14.59 1.97 -18.55
C ALA A 95 -15.01 2.13 -20.01
N TYR A 96 -14.41 1.35 -20.93
CA TYR A 96 -14.78 1.41 -22.35
C TYR A 96 -16.23 0.99 -22.62
N THR A 97 -16.74 0.00 -21.91
CA THR A 97 -18.14 -0.45 -22.07
C THR A 97 -19.12 0.67 -21.70
N GLN A 98 -18.81 1.47 -20.68
CA GLN A 98 -19.61 2.64 -20.35
C GLN A 98 -19.43 3.76 -21.37
N THR A 99 -18.21 4.04 -21.82
CA THR A 99 -17.92 5.04 -22.84
C THR A 99 -18.72 4.79 -24.12
N VAL A 100 -18.71 3.56 -24.64
CA VAL A 100 -19.42 3.19 -25.89
C VAL A 100 -20.94 3.25 -25.74
N GLY A 101 -21.47 3.24 -24.52
CA GLY A 101 -22.90 3.38 -24.25
C GLY A 101 -23.45 4.81 -24.41
N HIS A 102 -22.59 5.81 -24.64
CA HIS A 102 -23.01 7.20 -24.83
C HIS A 102 -23.57 7.47 -26.24
N SER A 103 -24.40 8.51 -26.36
CA SER A 103 -24.98 8.94 -27.64
C SER A 103 -23.93 9.52 -28.60
N LEU A 104 -24.19 9.45 -29.91
CA LEU A 104 -23.31 10.03 -30.94
C LEU A 104 -23.01 11.52 -30.69
N HIS A 105 -24.02 12.29 -30.27
CA HIS A 105 -23.87 13.71 -29.93
C HIS A 105 -22.85 13.97 -28.80
N TRP A 106 -22.72 13.03 -27.84
CA TRP A 106 -21.73 13.13 -26.78
C TRP A 106 -20.31 12.95 -27.34
N PHE A 107 -20.12 12.01 -28.27
CA PHE A 107 -18.84 11.80 -28.95
C PHE A 107 -18.46 12.97 -29.86
N GLU A 108 -19.42 13.64 -30.48
CA GLU A 108 -19.16 14.88 -31.24
C GLU A 108 -18.70 16.02 -30.34
N SER A 109 -19.13 16.03 -29.07
CA SER A 109 -18.80 17.06 -28.07
C SER A 109 -17.50 16.82 -27.28
N GLN A 110 -16.84 15.67 -27.47
CA GLN A 110 -15.63 15.29 -26.73
C GLN A 110 -14.53 14.83 -27.69
N LEU A 111 -13.30 15.33 -27.52
CA LEU A 111 -12.17 14.83 -28.29
C LEU A 111 -11.85 13.39 -27.86
N SER A 112 -11.59 12.50 -28.82
CA SER A 112 -11.25 11.10 -28.54
C SER A 112 -10.01 10.96 -27.65
N GLY A 113 -9.07 11.91 -27.76
CA GLY A 113 -7.90 12.01 -26.89
C GLY A 113 -8.26 12.27 -25.42
N ASP A 114 -9.20 13.18 -25.16
CA ASP A 114 -9.64 13.50 -23.79
C ASP A 114 -10.34 12.32 -23.14
N VAL A 115 -11.14 11.58 -23.91
CA VAL A 115 -11.82 10.37 -23.42
C VAL A 115 -10.81 9.28 -23.08
N ALA A 116 -9.81 9.04 -23.95
CA ALA A 116 -8.75 8.08 -23.68
C ALA A 116 -7.92 8.48 -22.44
N SER A 117 -7.59 9.76 -22.29
CA SER A 117 -6.88 10.29 -21.11
C SER A 117 -7.68 10.03 -19.83
N LYS A 118 -8.99 10.35 -19.81
CA LYS A 118 -9.85 10.13 -18.65
C LYS A 118 -9.95 8.64 -18.26
N VAL A 119 -9.94 7.74 -19.24
CA VAL A 119 -9.94 6.29 -18.98
C VAL A 119 -8.61 5.84 -18.37
N ALA A 120 -7.49 6.36 -18.85
CA ALA A 120 -6.17 6.10 -18.26
C ALA A 120 -6.06 6.65 -16.83
N ASP A 121 -6.50 7.88 -16.59
CA ASP A 121 -6.51 8.50 -15.26
C ASP A 121 -7.40 7.71 -14.28
N PHE A 122 -8.57 7.24 -14.76
CA PHE A 122 -9.45 6.39 -13.97
C PHE A 122 -8.80 5.04 -13.61
N GLN A 123 -8.13 4.41 -14.58
CA GLN A 123 -7.40 3.16 -14.36
C GLN A 123 -6.31 3.34 -13.29
N ASP A 124 -5.47 4.37 -13.44
CA ASP A 124 -4.33 4.61 -12.56
C ASP A 124 -4.79 5.03 -11.17
N GLY A 125 -5.83 5.87 -11.08
CA GLY A 125 -6.49 6.21 -9.82
C GLY A 125 -7.04 5.00 -9.09
N CYS A 126 -7.78 4.13 -9.79
CA CYS A 126 -8.32 2.89 -9.20
C CYS A 126 -7.22 1.93 -8.73
N MET A 127 -6.18 1.74 -9.54
CA MET A 127 -5.05 0.87 -9.20
C MET A 127 -4.28 1.40 -7.98
N THR A 128 -4.11 2.72 -7.89
CA THR A 128 -3.47 3.39 -6.76
C THR A 128 -4.28 3.19 -5.48
N ILE A 129 -5.58 3.45 -5.51
CA ILE A 129 -6.47 3.27 -4.35
C ILE A 129 -6.44 1.81 -3.87
N LEU A 130 -6.55 0.85 -4.79
CA LEU A 130 -6.54 -0.57 -4.43
C LEU A 130 -5.19 -0.98 -3.84
N THR A 131 -4.07 -0.59 -4.46
CA THR A 131 -2.74 -0.93 -3.97
C THR A 131 -2.45 -0.30 -2.61
N ALA A 132 -2.75 0.99 -2.45
CA ALA A 132 -2.58 1.71 -1.18
C ALA A 132 -3.48 1.14 -0.09
N GLY A 133 -4.74 0.81 -0.42
CA GLY A 133 -5.68 0.19 0.51
C GLY A 133 -5.20 -1.17 1.02
N PHE A 134 -4.70 -2.03 0.13
CA PHE A 134 -4.14 -3.31 0.54
C PHE A 134 -2.86 -3.17 1.36
N LEU A 135 -1.97 -2.26 0.97
CA LEU A 135 -0.75 -1.97 1.74
C LEU A 135 -1.07 -1.45 3.14
N ALA A 136 -2.07 -0.56 3.26
CA ALA A 136 -2.53 -0.06 4.55
C ALA A 136 -3.10 -1.19 5.41
N LEU A 137 -3.95 -2.05 4.84
CA LEU A 137 -4.51 -3.20 5.55
C LEU A 137 -3.43 -4.18 6.04
N ALA A 138 -2.47 -4.50 5.18
CA ALA A 138 -1.31 -5.32 5.52
C ALA A 138 -0.50 -4.68 6.67
N SER A 139 -0.24 -3.38 6.59
CA SER A 139 0.52 -2.64 7.60
C SER A 139 -0.19 -2.62 8.96
N VAL A 140 -1.51 -2.37 8.97
CA VAL A 140 -2.32 -2.42 10.20
C VAL A 140 -2.28 -3.82 10.83
N SER A 141 -2.38 -4.87 10.02
CA SER A 141 -2.30 -6.25 10.51
C SER A 141 -0.92 -6.59 11.11
N ALA A 142 0.17 -6.13 10.47
CA ALA A 142 1.53 -6.33 10.95
C ALA A 142 1.81 -5.57 12.26
N VAL A 143 1.35 -4.33 12.37
CA VAL A 143 1.42 -3.55 13.61
C VAL A 143 0.65 -4.27 14.72
N GLY A 144 -0.58 -4.70 14.44
CA GLY A 144 -1.40 -5.45 15.41
C GLY A 144 -0.71 -6.72 15.93
N LEU A 145 -0.17 -7.53 15.04
CA LEU A 145 0.61 -8.72 15.40
C LEU A 145 1.84 -8.38 16.23
N SER A 146 2.54 -7.29 15.89
CA SER A 146 3.71 -6.82 16.62
C SER A 146 3.38 -6.41 18.05
N VAL A 147 2.26 -5.70 18.26
CA VAL A 147 1.79 -5.34 19.61
C VAL A 147 1.42 -6.58 20.42
N VAL A 148 0.69 -7.53 19.83
CA VAL A 148 0.31 -8.79 20.51
C VAL A 148 1.54 -9.61 20.90
N PHE A 149 2.54 -9.68 20.02
CA PHE A 149 3.79 -10.36 20.29
C PHE A 149 4.59 -9.65 21.39
N LEU A 150 4.71 -8.33 21.32
CA LEU A 150 5.44 -7.53 22.32
C LEU A 150 4.78 -7.66 23.70
N TRP A 151 3.44 -7.71 23.75
CA TRP A 151 2.69 -7.94 24.99
C TRP A 151 3.07 -9.24 25.69
N ARG A 152 3.33 -10.31 24.92
CA ARG A 152 3.74 -11.62 25.46
C ARG A 152 5.14 -11.61 26.07
N ILE A 153 6.06 -10.82 25.52
CA ILE A 153 7.47 -10.79 25.97
C ILE A 153 7.67 -9.72 27.05
N HIS A 154 7.26 -8.49 26.77
CA HIS A 154 7.46 -7.32 27.63
C HIS A 154 6.20 -6.43 27.63
N PRO A 155 5.31 -6.57 28.63
CA PRO A 155 4.02 -5.86 28.64
C PRO A 155 4.17 -4.35 28.78
N VAL A 156 5.19 -3.86 29.50
CA VAL A 156 5.41 -2.43 29.72
C VAL A 156 5.70 -1.68 28.39
N PRO A 157 6.70 -2.09 27.57
CA PRO A 157 6.87 -1.54 26.22
C PRO A 157 5.64 -1.63 25.33
N ALA A 158 4.86 -2.71 25.43
CA ALA A 158 3.66 -2.89 24.63
C ALA A 158 2.57 -1.86 24.98
N ILE A 159 2.37 -1.57 26.27
CA ILE A 159 1.46 -0.51 26.73
C ILE A 159 1.92 0.84 26.21
N THR A 160 3.21 1.16 26.36
CA THR A 160 3.77 2.43 25.89
C THR A 160 3.55 2.64 24.39
N LEU A 161 3.80 1.60 23.58
CA LEU A 161 3.56 1.63 22.14
C LEU A 161 2.06 1.78 21.81
N GLY A 162 1.19 1.10 22.56
CA GLY A 162 -0.27 1.21 22.39
C GLY A 162 -0.77 2.63 22.66
N VAL A 163 -0.32 3.26 23.75
CA VAL A 163 -0.64 4.66 24.08
C VAL A 163 -0.11 5.60 23.00
N PHE A 164 1.12 5.37 22.52
CA PHE A 164 1.71 6.15 21.43
C PHE A 164 0.85 6.09 20.16
N ILE A 165 0.44 4.90 19.73
CA ILE A 165 -0.43 4.72 18.56
C ILE A 165 -1.75 5.46 18.76
N LEU A 166 -2.36 5.33 19.95
CA LEU A 166 -3.66 5.94 20.25
C LEU A 166 -3.63 7.48 20.21
N ILE A 167 -2.52 8.09 20.61
CA ILE A 167 -2.33 9.55 20.56
C ILE A 167 -1.94 10.04 19.17
N TYR A 168 -1.02 9.36 18.49
CA TYR A 168 -0.48 9.84 17.20
C TYR A 168 -1.42 9.61 16.02
N MET A 169 -2.19 8.52 15.99
CA MET A 169 -3.17 8.26 14.92
C MET A 169 -4.15 9.43 14.68
N PRO A 170 -4.86 9.94 15.70
CA PRO A 170 -5.81 11.04 15.49
C PRO A 170 -5.13 12.33 15.05
N VAL A 171 -3.92 12.62 15.55
CA VAL A 171 -3.14 13.80 15.12
C VAL A 171 -2.78 13.71 13.64
N LEU A 172 -2.30 12.55 13.18
CA LEU A 172 -2.01 12.30 11.77
C LEU A 172 -3.27 12.36 10.90
N ALA A 173 -4.38 11.81 11.38
CA ALA A 173 -5.66 11.87 10.67
C ALA A 173 -6.14 13.32 10.50
N LEU A 174 -5.99 14.16 11.53
CA LEU A 174 -6.34 15.58 11.48
C LEU A 174 -5.44 16.34 10.49
N LEU A 175 -4.13 16.09 10.51
CA LEU A 175 -3.18 16.66 9.56
C LEU A 175 -3.52 16.29 8.12
N MET A 176 -3.82 15.01 7.83
CA MET A 176 -4.23 14.58 6.50
C MET A 176 -5.55 15.22 6.07
N ALA A 177 -6.54 15.31 6.96
CA ALA A 177 -7.79 16.00 6.66
C ALA A 177 -7.57 17.48 6.31
N HIS A 178 -6.57 18.11 6.93
CA HIS A 178 -6.17 19.48 6.61
C HIS A 178 -5.47 19.57 5.25
N GLN A 179 -4.56 18.65 4.94
CA GLN A 179 -3.89 18.59 3.63
C GLN A 179 -4.87 18.41 2.48
N LEU A 180 -5.88 17.53 2.63
CA LEU A 180 -6.90 17.31 1.60
C LEU A 180 -7.75 18.56 1.33
N LYS A 181 -7.96 19.42 2.34
CA LYS A 181 -8.68 20.70 2.16
C LYS A 181 -7.84 21.74 1.41
N LEU A 182 -6.51 21.68 1.53
CA LEU A 182 -5.59 22.64 0.91
C LEU A 182 -5.23 22.26 -0.54
N GLN A 183 -5.24 20.97 -0.89
CA GLN A 183 -4.95 20.50 -2.25
C GLN A 183 -5.77 21.13 -3.38
N PRO A 184 -7.12 21.28 -3.29
CA PRO A 184 -7.88 21.91 -4.38
C PRO A 184 -7.51 23.39 -4.60
N ILE A 185 -7.09 24.09 -3.55
CA ILE A 185 -6.69 25.51 -3.63
C ILE A 185 -5.38 25.65 -4.41
N GLN A 186 -4.48 24.67 -4.32
CA GLN A 186 -3.20 24.69 -5.02
C GLN A 186 -3.36 24.37 -6.52
N CYS A 187 -4.20 23.39 -6.89
CA CYS A 187 -4.44 23.04 -8.30
C CYS A 187 -5.18 24.14 -9.07
N ASP A 188 -6.05 24.91 -8.40
CA ASP A 188 -6.73 26.07 -9.01
C ASP A 188 -5.78 27.26 -9.16
N GLY A 189 -4.89 27.47 -8.19
CA GLY A 189 -3.81 28.47 -8.26
C GLY A 189 -2.81 28.20 -9.39
N ASP A 190 -2.38 26.96 -9.57
CA ASP A 190 -1.43 26.58 -10.63
C ASP A 190 -2.07 26.67 -12.04
N GLY A 191 -3.38 26.43 -12.17
CA GLY A 191 -4.15 26.68 -13.39
C GLY A 191 -4.18 28.16 -13.76
N VAL A 192 -4.44 29.04 -12.78
CA VAL A 192 -4.42 30.51 -12.96
C VAL A 192 -3.02 31.02 -13.30
N PHE A 193 -1.95 30.46 -12.73
CA PHE A 193 -0.58 30.82 -13.07
C PHE A 193 -0.15 30.34 -14.46
N SER A 194 -0.60 29.16 -14.91
CA SER A 194 -0.37 28.65 -16.26
C SER A 194 -1.11 29.48 -17.32
N ASP A 195 -2.37 29.85 -17.06
CA ASP A 195 -3.18 30.69 -17.96
C ASP A 195 -2.67 32.13 -18.00
N ALA A 196 -2.18 32.67 -16.88
CA ALA A 196 -1.55 33.98 -16.84
C ALA A 196 -0.24 34.01 -17.67
N HIS A 197 0.60 32.98 -17.57
CA HIS A 197 1.82 32.88 -18.39
C HIS A 197 1.53 32.74 -19.89
N LEU A 198 0.51 31.95 -20.26
CA LEU A 198 0.05 31.83 -21.64
C LEU A 198 -0.52 33.16 -22.17
N SER A 199 -1.31 33.88 -21.37
CA SER A 199 -1.86 35.19 -21.74
C SER A 199 -0.78 36.26 -21.93
N ILE A 200 0.26 36.29 -21.09
CA ILE A 200 1.39 37.22 -21.19
C ILE A 200 2.23 36.92 -22.43
N SER A 201 2.46 35.63 -22.74
CA SER A 201 3.17 35.24 -23.95
C SER A 201 2.41 35.60 -25.25
N ALA A 202 1.08 35.46 -25.24
CA ALA A 202 0.23 35.81 -26.38
C ALA A 202 0.12 37.33 -26.58
N THR A 203 0.07 38.12 -25.50
CA THR A 203 0.08 39.60 -25.60
C THR A 203 1.45 40.12 -26.04
N GLN A 204 2.56 39.49 -25.67
CA GLN A 204 3.88 39.89 -26.18
C GLN A 204 4.08 39.53 -27.66
N LEU A 205 3.46 38.46 -28.15
CA LEU A 205 3.51 38.11 -29.58
C LEU A 205 2.65 39.06 -30.44
N ALA A 206 1.55 39.58 -29.91
CA ALA A 206 0.66 40.52 -30.61
C ALA A 206 1.19 41.97 -30.69
N VAL A 207 2.21 42.31 -29.89
CA VAL A 207 2.90 43.63 -29.95
C VAL A 207 4.10 43.59 -30.93
N LEU A 208 4.49 42.41 -31.40
CA LEU A 208 5.61 42.17 -32.33
C LEU A 208 5.19 41.85 -33.78
N LEU A 209 3.88 41.93 -34.08
CA LEU A 209 3.30 41.88 -35.43
C LEU A 209 2.59 43.20 -35.73
#